data_AF-A0A953IG65-F1
#
_entry.id   AF-A0A953IG65-F1
#
_cell.length_a   1.000
_cell.length_b   1.000
_cell.length_c   1.000
_cell.angle_alpha   90.00
_cell.angle_beta   90.00
_cell.angle_gamma   90.00
#
_symmetry.space_group_name_H-M   'P 1'
#
loop_
_entity.id
_entity.type
_entity.pdbx_description
1 polymer ?
#
loop_
_entity_poly.entity_id
_entity_poly.type
_entity_poly.pdbx_seq_one_letter_code
_entity_poly.pdbx_strand_id
1 'polypeptide(L)' 'MPKHLERHFAERIGWMRAAVLGANDGIVSTASLVVGVAAAEASRGDVLVAGVAGLVAGAMSMAAGEYVSVSSQADTE' A
#
# COMPACT_ATOMS: atom_id res chain seq x y z
N MET A 1 12.68 -6.63 36.94
CA MET A 1 12.82 -6.87 35.49
C MET A 1 11.88 -5.94 34.75
N PRO A 2 12.33 -4.95 33.96
CA PRO A 2 11.42 -4.22 33.07
C PRO A 2 11.59 -4.75 31.64
N LYS A 3 10.66 -5.61 31.19
CA LYS A 3 10.47 -5.96 29.78
C LYS A 3 9.19 -5.29 29.28
N HIS A 4 9.23 -3.98 29.02
CA HIS A 4 8.04 -3.27 28.48
C HIS A 4 8.33 -2.14 27.48
N LEU A 5 9.59 -1.80 27.18
CA LEU A 5 9.90 -0.79 26.16
C LEU A 5 9.95 -1.37 24.73
N GLU A 6 10.38 -2.63 24.57
CA GLU A 6 10.73 -3.19 23.25
C GLU A 6 9.53 -3.42 22.34
N ARG A 7 8.37 -3.83 22.89
CA ARG A 7 7.16 -4.11 22.11
C ARG A 7 6.63 -2.87 21.37
N HIS A 8 6.68 -1.71 22.02
CA HIS A 8 6.21 -0.45 21.44
C HIS A 8 7.14 0.11 20.35
N PHE A 9 8.44 -0.14 20.44
CA PHE A 9 9.39 0.24 19.39
C PHE A 9 9.30 -0.68 18.18
N ALA A 10 9.10 -1.99 18.39
CA ALA A 10 8.95 -2.96 17.32
C ALA A 10 7.69 -2.72 16.45
N GLU A 11 6.54 -2.41 17.05
CA GLU A 11 5.30 -2.09 16.31
C GLU A 11 5.44 -0.85 15.43
N ARG A 12 6.08 0.22 15.91
CA ARG A 12 6.28 1.45 15.13
C ARG A 12 7.17 1.21 13.91
N ILE A 13 8.17 0.33 14.03
CA ILE A 13 9.05 -0.04 12.92
C ILE A 13 8.28 -0.88 11.89
N GLY A 14 7.38 -1.76 12.33
CA GLY A 14 6.50 -2.54 11.45
C GLY A 14 5.61 -1.67 10.56
N TRP A 15 4.88 -0.72 11.16
CA TRP A 15 4.01 0.19 10.40
C TRP A 15 4.79 1.13 9.48
N MET A 16 5.95 1.64 9.93
CA MET A 16 6.83 2.46 9.09
C MET A 16 7.29 1.68 7.86
N ARG A 17 7.68 0.41 8.02
CA ARG A 17 8.11 -0.44 6.91
C ARG A 17 6.96 -0.71 5.93
N ALA A 18 5.76 -1.02 6.43
CA ALA A 18 4.58 -1.20 5.59
C ALA A 18 4.23 0.08 4.81
N ALA A 19 4.32 1.25 5.45
CA ALA A 19 4.08 2.54 4.81
C ALA A 19 5.10 2.86 3.71
N VAL A 20 6.40 2.61 3.96
CA VAL A 20 7.47 2.86 2.97
C VAL A 20 7.36 1.91 1.78
N LEU A 21 7.15 0.62 2.03
CA LEU A 21 6.98 -0.37 0.95
C LEU A 21 5.70 -0.09 0.15
N GLY A 22 4.59 0.25 0.83
CA GLY A 22 3.34 0.63 0.18
C GLY A 22 3.46 1.91 -0.66
N ALA A 23 4.19 2.91 -0.18
CA ALA A 23 4.46 4.13 -0.95
C ALA A 23 5.33 3.84 -2.19
N ASN A 24 6.38 3.04 -2.02
CA ASN A 24 7.24 2.62 -3.12
C ASN A 24 6.44 1.87 -4.20
N ASP A 25 5.71 0.84 -3.78
CA ASP A 25 4.95 0.01 -4.70
C ASP A 25 3.83 0.81 -5.35
N GLY A 26 3.15 1.69 -4.59
CA GLY A 26 2.10 2.56 -5.09
C GLY A 26 2.57 3.54 -6.17
N ILE A 27 3.74 4.16 -6.00
CA ILE A 27 4.30 5.08 -7.00
C ILE A 27 4.69 4.32 -8.27
N VAL A 28 5.43 3.22 -8.13
CA VAL A 28 5.91 2.46 -9.29
C VAL A 28 4.73 1.89 -10.07
N SER A 29 3.78 1.24 -9.40
CA SER A 29 2.63 0.64 -10.06
C SER A 29 1.69 1.67 -10.70
N THR A 30 1.43 2.80 -10.06
CA THR A 30 0.60 3.88 -10.66
C THR A 30 1.30 4.52 -11.85
N ALA A 31 2.61 4.77 -11.77
CA ALA A 31 3.39 5.32 -12.88
C ALA A 31 3.41 4.35 -14.07
N SER A 32 3.66 3.05 -13.84
CA SER A 32 3.62 2.03 -14.89
C SER A 32 2.23 1.91 -15.51
N LEU A 33 1.16 1.97 -14.73
CA LEU A 33 -0.21 1.97 -15.22
C LEU A 33 -0.48 3.17 -16.14
N VAL A 34 -0.18 4.38 -15.66
CA VAL A 34 -0.38 5.63 -16.41
C VAL A 34 0.42 5.63 -17.72
N VAL A 35 1.68 5.20 -17.67
CA VAL A 35 2.53 5.08 -18.86
C VAL A 35 1.95 4.05 -19.84
N GLY A 36 1.49 2.89 -19.37
CA GLY A 36 0.89 1.86 -20.21
C GLY A 36 -0.40 2.31 -20.89
N VAL A 37 -1.29 2.98 -20.14
CA VAL A 37 -2.55 3.51 -20.67
C VAL A 37 -2.28 4.65 -21.66
N ALA A 38 -1.34 5.54 -21.37
CA ALA A 38 -0.95 6.61 -22.29
C ALA A 38 -0.30 6.06 -23.58
N ALA A 39 0.52 5.01 -23.48
CA ALA A 39 1.13 4.34 -24.63
C ALA A 39 0.10 3.63 -25.53
N ALA A 40 -1.07 3.26 -24.98
CA ALA A 40 -2.20 2.71 -25.73
C ALA A 40 -3.04 3.79 -26.45
N GLU A 41 -2.50 5.01 -26.61
CA GLU A 41 -3.14 6.12 -27.33
C GLU A 41 -4.48 6.56 -26.71
N ALA A 42 -4.65 6.33 -25.40
CA ALA A 42 -5.83 6.73 -24.65
C ALA A 42 -5.93 8.25 -24.50
N SER A 43 -7.16 8.77 -24.36
CA SER A 43 -7.36 10.21 -24.17
C SER A 43 -6.82 10.66 -22.80
N ARG A 44 -6.56 11.96 -22.65
CA ARG A 44 -6.13 12.54 -21.36
C ARG A 44 -7.12 12.24 -20.22
N GLY A 45 -8.42 12.22 -20.53
CA GLY A 45 -9.46 11.87 -19.57
C GLY A 45 -9.33 10.43 -19.09
N ASP A 46 -9.14 9.49 -20.02
CA ASP A 46 -8.99 8.06 -19.71
C ASP A 46 -7.74 7.79 -18.86
N VAL A 47 -6.62 8.46 -19.17
CA VAL A 47 -5.38 8.36 -18.38
C VAL A 47 -5.59 8.84 -16.95
N LEU A 48 -6.29 9.97 -16.76
CA LEU A 48 -6.59 10.51 -15.42
C LEU A 48 -7.51 9.57 -14.64
N VAL A 49 -8.57 9.06 -15.27
CA VAL A 49 -9.50 8.12 -14.64
C VAL A 49 -8.77 6.84 -14.24
N ALA A 50 -7.98 6.26 -15.13
CA ALA A 50 -7.21 5.04 -14.86
C ALA A 50 -6.18 5.26 -13.74
N GLY A 51 -5.45 6.39 -13.75
CA GLY A 51 -4.47 6.71 -12.72
C GLY A 51 -5.09 6.90 -11.34
N VAL A 52 -6.18 7.65 -11.24
CA VAL A 52 -6.88 7.88 -9.95
C VAL A 52 -7.54 6.58 -9.46
N ALA A 53 -8.21 5.85 -10.34
CA ALA A 53 -8.81 4.57 -9.99
C ALA A 53 -7.76 3.56 -9.51
N GLY A 54 -6.63 3.46 -10.21
CA GLY A 54 -5.51 2.60 -9.84
C GLY A 54 -4.91 2.95 -8.48
N LEU A 55 -4.71 4.24 -8.20
CA LEU A 55 -4.21 4.72 -6.92
C LEU A 55 -5.17 4.38 -5.77
N VAL A 56 -6.47 4.63 -5.95
CA VAL A 56 -7.49 4.34 -4.93
C VAL A 56 -7.61 2.83 -4.70
N ALA A 57 -7.66 2.04 -5.77
CA ALA A 57 -7.72 0.58 -5.68
C ALA A 57 -6.47 0.00 -5.00
N GLY A 58 -5.28 0.49 -5.36
CA GLY A 58 -4.01 0.09 -4.75
C GLY A 58 -3.95 0.41 -3.25
N ALA A 59 -4.31 1.63 -2.87
CA ALA A 59 -4.34 2.05 -1.47
C ALA A 59 -5.33 1.21 -0.64
N MET A 60 -6.54 0.96 -1.16
CA MET A 60 -7.52 0.09 -0.48
C MET A 60 -7.02 -1.35 -0.35
N SER A 61 -6.39 -1.90 -1.39
CA SER A 61 -5.85 -3.26 -1.34
C SER A 61 -4.73 -3.41 -0.29
N MET A 62 -3.84 -2.41 -0.18
CA MET A 62 -2.77 -2.42 0.83
C MET A 62 -3.33 -2.30 2.25
N ALA A 63 -4.31 -1.42 2.46
CA ALA A 63 -4.98 -1.27 3.75
C ALA A 63 -5.74 -2.55 4.16
N ALA A 64 -6.46 -3.16 3.22
CA ALA A 64 -7.16 -4.42 3.46
C ALA A 64 -6.17 -5.57 3.75
N GLY A 65 -5.06 -5.65 3.02
CA GLY A 65 -4.01 -6.65 3.25
C GLY A 65 -3.38 -6.54 4.65
N GLU A 66 -3.09 -5.32 5.09
CA GLU A 66 -2.59 -5.06 6.44
C GLU A 66 -3.62 -5.43 7.51
N TYR A 67 -4.89 -5.03 7.33
CA TYR A 67 -5.96 -5.38 8.27
C TYR A 67 -6.11 -6.90 8.43
N VAL A 68 -6.15 -7.64 7.31
CA VAL A 68 -6.24 -9.11 7.34
C VAL A 68 -5.00 -9.73 7.98
N SER A 69 -3.80 -9.18 7.72
CA SER A 69 -2.56 -9.67 8.34
C SER A 69 -2.56 -9.52 9.86
N VAL A 70 -3.04 -8.39 10.37
CA VAL A 70 -3.16 -8.16 11.82
C VAL A 70 -4.24 -9.05 12.43
N SER A 71 -5.40 -9.20 11.78
CA SER A 71 -6.46 -10.12 12.25
C SER A 71 -5.99 -11.57 12.29
N SER A 72 -5.22 -12.02 11.29
CA SER A 72 -4.69 -13.39 11.25
C SER A 72 -3.67 -13.66 12.34
N GLN A 73 -2.84 -12.66 12.69
CA GLN A 73 -1.89 -12.76 13.80
C GLN A 73 -2.61 -12.87 15.15
N ALA A 74 -3.74 -12.16 15.31
CA ALA A 74 -4.56 -12.23 16.51
C ALA A 74 -5.33 -13.56 16.67
N ASP A 75 -5.71 -14.22 15.57
CA ASP A 75 -6.37 -15.53 15.59
C ASP A 75 -5.39 -16.72 15.71
N THR A 76 -4.10 -16.50 15.46
CA THR A 76 -3.06 -17.55 15.56
C THR A 76 -2.38 -17.58 16.94
N GLU A 77 -2.53 -16.53 17.75
CA GLU A 77 -2.19 -16.52 19.19
C GLU A 77 -3.33 -17.06 20.06
#